data_AF-A0A6B0RBZ0-F1
#
_entry.id   AF-A0A6B0RBZ0-F1
#
_cell.length_a   1.000
_cell.length_b   1.000
_cell.length_c   1.000
_cell.angle_alpha   90.00
_cell.angle_beta   90.00
_cell.angle_gamma   90.00
#
_symmetry.space_group_name_H-M   'P 1'
#
loop_
_entity.id
_entity.type
_entity.pdbx_description
1 polymer ?
#
loop_
_entity_poly.entity_id
_entity_poly.type
_entity_poly.pdbx_seq_one_letter_code
_entity_poly.pdbx_strand_id
1 'polypeptide(L)'
;MGPPCLTSPKGRNHLSPPTPTLPSSCPAVAREPSVAGGGAKGPCPAWPPGVKSPGEKSRYETSLNLTTKRFLELLSRSADGVVDLNWAAEVLKVQKRRIYDITNVLEGIHLIAKKSKNHIQWLGSHATVGISGRLEGLTQDLQQLQESEQQLDHLLHICSTQLRLLSEDADSQRYP
;
A
#
# COMPACT_ATOMS: atom_id res chain seq x y z
N MET A 1 60.90 -3.59 -37.02
CA MET A 1 61.70 -2.46 -36.51
C MET A 1 60.75 -1.28 -36.27
N GLY A 2 60.76 -0.72 -35.07
CA GLY A 2 59.87 0.37 -34.63
C GLY A 2 59.41 0.14 -33.17
N PRO A 3 59.93 0.89 -32.18
CA PRO A 3 59.86 0.53 -30.76
C PRO A 3 58.59 1.03 -30.04
N PRO A 4 58.23 0.48 -28.86
CA PRO A 4 57.19 1.05 -28.01
C PRO A 4 57.78 2.09 -27.03
N CYS A 5 57.21 3.29 -26.98
CA CYS A 5 57.52 4.29 -25.96
C CYS A 5 56.65 4.07 -24.71
N LEU A 6 57.31 3.72 -23.61
CA LEU A 6 56.83 3.83 -22.24
C LEU A 6 56.91 5.29 -21.79
N THR A 7 55.80 5.86 -21.28
CA THR A 7 55.87 6.87 -20.21
C THR A 7 54.67 6.75 -19.26
N SER A 8 54.99 6.82 -17.98
CA SER A 8 54.21 6.60 -16.76
C SER A 8 53.15 7.68 -16.43
N PRO A 9 52.31 7.46 -15.37
CA PRO A 9 50.99 8.06 -15.20
C PRO A 9 51.01 9.31 -14.29
N LYS A 10 49.99 10.18 -14.44
CA LYS A 10 49.77 11.28 -13.49
C LYS A 10 48.28 11.64 -13.38
N GLY A 11 47.80 11.75 -12.15
CA GLY A 11 46.63 12.55 -11.82
C GLY A 11 45.38 11.79 -11.36
N ARG A 12 45.40 11.23 -10.14
CA ARG A 12 44.18 10.98 -9.36
C ARG A 12 43.59 12.34 -8.98
N ASN A 13 42.45 12.71 -9.56
CA ASN A 13 41.64 13.82 -9.07
C ASN A 13 40.50 13.23 -8.21
N HIS A 14 40.72 13.25 -6.90
CA HIS A 14 39.69 13.03 -5.89
C HIS A 14 38.79 14.27 -5.84
N LEU A 15 37.54 14.13 -6.29
CA LEU A 15 36.48 15.12 -6.09
C LEU A 15 35.52 14.57 -5.02
N SER A 16 35.69 15.05 -3.78
CA SER A 16 34.77 14.82 -2.66
C SER A 16 33.50 15.67 -2.81
N PRO A 17 32.35 15.24 -2.25
CA PRO A 17 31.07 15.94 -2.38
C PRO A 17 30.98 17.16 -1.43
N PRO A 18 30.14 18.17 -1.74
CA PRO A 18 29.93 19.30 -0.84
C PRO A 18 28.99 18.93 0.32
N THR A 19 29.42 19.29 1.54
CA THR A 19 28.70 19.14 2.82
C THR A 19 27.68 20.29 3.02
N PRO A 20 26.50 20.05 3.60
CA PRO A 20 25.52 21.10 3.90
C PRO A 20 25.92 21.94 5.13
N THR A 21 25.92 23.27 4.97
CA THR A 21 26.14 24.26 6.02
C THR A 21 24.83 24.58 6.75
N LEU A 22 24.79 24.31 8.06
CA LEU A 22 23.78 24.82 9.01
C LEU A 22 24.23 26.19 9.53
N PRO A 23 23.35 27.20 9.66
CA PRO A 23 23.60 28.34 10.54
C PRO A 23 23.10 28.05 11.96
N SER A 24 24.03 28.07 12.91
CA SER A 24 23.79 28.05 14.36
C SER A 24 23.62 29.45 14.94
N SER A 25 22.70 29.53 15.90
CA SER A 25 22.72 30.38 17.09
C SER A 25 22.14 31.80 17.05
N CYS A 26 21.17 31.93 17.97
CA CYS A 26 20.50 33.10 18.51
C CYS A 26 21.44 34.19 19.03
N PRO A 27 20.86 35.35 19.41
CA PRO A 27 21.12 35.89 20.73
C PRO A 27 19.83 36.06 21.54
N ALA A 28 19.90 35.56 22.77
CA ALA A 28 18.98 35.87 23.85
C ALA A 28 19.18 37.33 24.29
N VAL A 29 18.09 38.07 24.47
CA VAL A 29 18.09 39.30 25.28
C VAL A 29 17.18 39.05 26.46
N ALA A 30 17.81 38.82 27.61
CA ALA A 30 17.18 38.80 28.91
C ALA A 30 16.95 40.25 29.40
N ARG A 31 15.74 40.56 29.86
CA ARG A 31 15.46 41.65 30.81
C ARG A 31 14.22 41.28 31.64
N GLU A 32 14.48 40.94 32.89
CA GLU A 32 13.56 40.98 34.04
C GLU A 32 13.94 42.23 34.88
N PRO A 33 13.19 42.62 35.94
CA PRO A 33 11.73 42.68 36.12
C PRO A 33 11.29 44.08 36.64
N SER A 34 9.98 44.36 36.69
CA SER A 34 9.43 45.26 37.73
C SER A 34 7.94 45.04 37.95
N VAL A 35 7.60 44.81 39.22
CA VAL A 35 6.26 44.54 39.75
C VAL A 35 5.45 45.85 39.85
N ALA A 36 4.13 45.81 39.60
CA ALA A 36 3.08 46.48 40.39
C ALA A 36 1.70 46.43 39.69
N GLY A 37 0.75 45.74 40.32
CA GLY A 37 -0.59 46.27 40.61
C GLY A 37 -1.66 46.31 39.51
N GLY A 38 -2.83 45.75 39.84
CA GLY A 38 -4.12 46.23 39.32
C GLY A 38 -4.91 45.18 38.53
N GLY A 39 -5.90 44.57 39.17
CA GLY A 39 -6.79 43.60 38.53
C GLY A 39 -7.78 44.21 37.54
N ALA A 40 -8.24 43.39 36.60
CA ALA A 40 -9.60 43.41 36.05
C ALA A 40 -9.85 42.12 35.28
N LYS A 41 -10.92 41.41 35.65
CA LYS A 41 -11.47 40.28 34.90
C LYS A 41 -11.97 40.79 33.53
N GLY A 42 -11.54 40.17 32.45
CA GLY A 42 -12.11 40.35 31.10
C GLY A 42 -12.35 38.97 30.46
N PRO A 43 -13.55 38.64 29.93
CA PRO A 43 -13.86 37.30 29.45
C PRO A 43 -13.27 37.03 28.06
N CYS A 44 -12.75 35.82 27.86
CA CYS A 44 -12.47 35.27 26.53
C CYS A 44 -13.77 35.21 25.69
N PRO A 45 -13.76 35.57 24.39
CA PRO A 45 -14.92 35.34 23.55
C PRO A 45 -15.02 33.85 23.24
N ALA A 46 -15.98 33.19 23.88
CA ALA A 46 -16.41 31.84 23.54
C ALA A 46 -17.10 31.86 22.17
N TRP A 47 -16.60 31.06 21.23
CA TRP A 47 -17.31 30.79 19.98
C TRP A 47 -18.59 29.98 20.29
N PRO A 48 -19.76 30.35 19.73
CA PRO A 48 -21.01 29.65 20.00
C PRO A 48 -20.99 28.26 19.32
N PRO A 49 -21.56 27.21 19.96
CA PRO A 49 -21.66 25.90 19.37
C PRO A 49 -22.86 25.85 18.42
N GLY A 50 -22.63 25.41 17.17
CA GLY A 50 -23.71 24.96 16.29
C GLY A 50 -24.11 25.92 15.18
N VAL A 51 -23.18 26.26 14.29
CA VAL A 51 -23.53 26.55 12.89
C VAL A 51 -22.82 25.53 12.02
N LYS A 52 -23.58 24.62 11.39
CA LYS A 52 -23.03 23.73 10.35
C LYS A 52 -22.46 24.62 9.26
N SER A 53 -21.14 24.68 9.18
CA SER A 53 -20.46 25.57 8.27
C SER A 53 -20.84 25.19 6.83
N PRO A 54 -21.12 26.15 5.93
CA PRO A 54 -21.38 25.88 4.50
C PRO A 54 -20.28 25.08 3.77
N GLY A 55 -19.15 24.78 4.43
CA GLY A 55 -18.00 24.07 3.89
C GLY A 55 -18.04 22.54 3.97
N GLU A 56 -18.99 21.91 4.66
CA GLU A 56 -19.04 20.44 4.76
C GLU A 56 -19.24 19.75 3.40
N LYS A 57 -20.08 20.35 2.54
CA LYS A 57 -20.30 19.86 1.17
C LYS A 57 -19.05 20.08 0.30
N SER A 58 -18.41 21.25 0.41
CA SER A 58 -17.22 21.61 -0.39
C SER A 58 -16.00 20.70 -0.12
N ARG A 59 -15.82 20.27 1.13
CA ARG A 59 -14.72 19.38 1.52
C ARG A 59 -14.88 17.98 0.93
N TYR A 60 -16.12 17.50 0.80
CA TYR A 60 -16.40 16.17 0.25
C TYR A 60 -16.20 16.13 -1.27
N GLU A 61 -16.63 17.17 -1.98
CA GLU A 61 -16.44 17.30 -3.44
C GLU A 61 -14.95 17.31 -3.85
N THR A 62 -14.07 17.73 -2.94
CA THR A 62 -12.61 17.76 -3.14
C THR A 62 -11.87 16.63 -2.41
N SER A 63 -12.62 15.68 -1.82
CA SER A 63 -12.03 14.58 -1.07
C SER A 63 -11.26 13.62 -1.97
N LEU A 64 -10.13 13.12 -1.47
CA LEU A 64 -9.30 12.15 -2.19
C LEU A 64 -10.11 10.92 -2.57
N ASN A 65 -10.98 10.42 -1.68
CA ASN A 65 -11.83 9.26 -1.96
C ASN A 65 -12.73 9.46 -3.19
N LEU A 66 -13.35 10.64 -3.32
CA LEU A 66 -14.19 10.94 -4.50
C LEU A 66 -13.33 11.03 -5.76
N THR A 67 -12.17 11.69 -5.67
CA THR A 67 -11.24 11.82 -6.80
C THR A 67 -10.72 10.45 -7.25
N THR A 68 -10.39 9.57 -6.32
CA THR A 68 -9.94 8.20 -6.58
C THR A 68 -11.02 7.40 -7.30
N LYS A 69 -12.29 7.47 -6.86
CA LYS A 69 -13.39 6.78 -7.54
C LYS A 69 -13.52 7.21 -9.00
N ARG A 70 -13.51 8.52 -9.24
CA ARG A 70 -13.57 9.09 -10.60
C ARG A 70 -12.32 8.74 -11.42
N PHE A 71 -11.14 8.72 -10.82
CA PHE A 71 -9.89 8.33 -11.48
C PHE A 71 -9.89 6.85 -11.89
N LEU A 72 -10.44 5.96 -11.05
CA LEU A 72 -10.61 4.55 -11.38
C LEU A 72 -11.62 4.34 -12.53
N GLU A 73 -12.70 5.14 -12.59
CA GLU A 73 -13.62 5.14 -13.74
C GLU A 73 -12.92 5.52 -15.06
N LEU A 74 -11.95 6.45 -15.02
CA LEU A 74 -11.15 6.80 -16.20
C LEU A 74 -10.22 5.67 -16.64
N LEU A 75 -9.59 4.99 -15.68
CA LEU A 75 -8.72 3.85 -15.94
C LEU A 75 -9.49 2.66 -16.51
N SER A 76 -10.69 2.36 -15.98
CA SER A 76 -11.50 1.23 -16.44
C SER A 76 -12.13 1.45 -17.82
N ARG A 77 -12.43 2.70 -18.18
CA ARG A 77 -13.01 3.04 -19.50
C ARG A 77 -11.97 3.15 -20.62
N SER A 78 -10.68 3.19 -20.27
CA SER A 78 -9.59 3.29 -21.24
C SER A 78 -9.32 1.91 -21.87
N ALA A 79 -9.59 1.76 -23.16
CA ALA A 79 -9.45 0.49 -23.89
C ALA A 79 -8.02 -0.07 -23.86
N ASP A 80 -7.03 0.82 -23.95
CA ASP A 80 -5.61 0.48 -24.01
C ASP A 80 -5.01 0.31 -22.59
N GLY A 81 -5.81 0.59 -21.56
CA GLY A 81 -5.37 0.70 -20.18
C GLY A 81 -4.38 1.83 -19.93
N VAL A 82 -4.12 2.75 -20.87
CA VAL A 82 -3.15 3.84 -20.70
C VAL A 82 -3.87 5.18 -20.50
N VAL A 83 -3.45 5.93 -19.48
CA VAL A 83 -4.04 7.23 -19.14
C VAL A 83 -2.95 8.31 -19.05
N ASP A 84 -3.20 9.47 -19.66
CA ASP A 84 -2.38 10.68 -19.51
C ASP A 84 -2.76 11.42 -18.22
N LEU A 85 -1.75 11.71 -17.39
CA LEU A 85 -1.90 12.35 -16.08
C LEU A 85 -2.32 13.83 -16.18
N ASN A 86 -1.94 14.55 -17.25
CA ASN A 86 -2.39 15.92 -17.50
C ASN A 86 -3.89 15.94 -17.80
N TRP A 87 -4.30 15.06 -18.71
CA TRP A 87 -5.70 14.93 -19.09
C TRP A 87 -6.57 14.50 -17.90
N ALA A 88 -6.10 13.53 -17.11
CA ALA A 88 -6.81 13.11 -15.90
C ALA A 88 -6.96 14.26 -14.89
N ALA A 89 -5.94 15.11 -14.71
CA ALA A 89 -6.02 16.27 -13.82
C ALA A 89 -7.07 17.29 -14.29
N GLU A 90 -7.19 17.51 -15.59
CA GLU A 90 -8.20 18.41 -16.19
C GLU A 90 -9.62 17.86 -16.02
N VAL A 91 -9.83 16.59 -16.35
CA VAL A 91 -11.16 15.94 -16.26
C VAL A 91 -11.66 15.89 -14.82
N LEU A 92 -10.76 15.57 -13.88
CA LEU A 92 -11.08 15.51 -12.46
C LEU A 92 -11.13 16.89 -11.80
N LYS A 93 -10.71 17.94 -12.52
CA LYS A 93 -10.59 19.32 -12.02
C LYS A 93 -9.78 19.40 -10.72
N VAL A 94 -8.70 18.63 -10.63
CA VAL A 94 -7.83 18.59 -9.44
C VAL A 94 -6.40 18.98 -9.79
N GLN A 95 -5.66 19.44 -8.77
CA GLN A 95 -4.25 19.75 -8.91
C GLN A 95 -3.43 18.47 -9.15
N LYS A 96 -2.35 18.56 -9.94
CA LYS A 96 -1.43 17.44 -10.20
C LYS A 96 -0.92 16.74 -8.94
N ARG A 97 -0.80 17.47 -7.84
CA ARG A 97 -0.41 16.89 -6.54
C ARG A 97 -1.34 15.76 -6.11
N ARG A 98 -2.66 15.89 -6.34
CA ARG A 98 -3.66 14.88 -5.97
C ARG A 98 -3.57 13.64 -6.84
N ILE A 99 -3.20 13.80 -8.11
CA ILE A 99 -2.95 12.67 -9.01
C ILE A 99 -1.82 11.81 -8.45
N TYR A 100 -0.74 12.42 -7.95
CA TYR A 100 0.36 11.67 -7.31
C TYR A 100 -0.05 10.95 -6.03
N ASP A 101 -0.93 11.56 -5.21
CA ASP A 101 -1.46 10.87 -4.02
C ASP A 101 -2.15 9.55 -4.40
N ILE A 102 -2.93 9.56 -5.48
CA ILE A 102 -3.64 8.38 -5.99
C ILE A 102 -2.65 7.39 -6.63
N THR A 103 -1.77 7.86 -7.51
CA THR A 103 -0.86 6.98 -8.24
C THR A 103 0.13 6.30 -7.32
N ASN A 104 0.66 6.97 -6.29
CA ASN A 104 1.62 6.36 -5.36
C ASN A 104 1.01 5.17 -4.62
N VAL A 105 -0.26 5.27 -4.22
CA VAL A 105 -0.97 4.16 -3.55
C VAL A 105 -1.23 3.03 -4.54
N LEU A 106 -1.73 3.34 -5.75
CA LEU A 106 -2.01 2.32 -6.77
C LEU A 106 -0.72 1.64 -7.29
N GLU A 107 0.39 2.36 -7.36
CA GLU A 107 1.72 1.86 -7.72
C GLU A 107 2.28 0.99 -6.59
N GLY A 108 2.12 1.39 -5.32
CA GLY A 108 2.53 0.60 -4.16
C GLY A 108 1.81 -0.75 -4.06
N ILE A 109 0.58 -0.84 -4.57
CA ILE A 109 -0.20 -2.09 -4.67
C ILE A 109 -0.01 -2.78 -6.04
N HIS A 110 0.80 -2.21 -6.93
CA HIS A 110 1.09 -2.73 -8.27
C HIS A 110 -0.13 -2.87 -9.19
N LEU A 111 -1.17 -2.05 -8.99
CA LEU A 111 -2.34 -2.00 -9.88
C LEU A 111 -2.12 -1.07 -11.09
N ILE A 112 -1.09 -0.23 -11.04
CA ILE A 112 -0.64 0.59 -12.17
C ILE A 112 0.88 0.51 -12.32
N ALA A 113 1.35 0.76 -13.54
CA ALA A 113 2.76 0.93 -13.85
C ALA A 113 2.99 2.24 -14.61
N LYS A 114 4.16 2.85 -14.41
CA LYS A 114 4.57 4.04 -15.17
C LYS A 114 5.03 3.64 -16.56
N LYS A 115 4.31 4.08 -17.60
CA LYS A 115 4.69 3.87 -19.01
C LYS A 115 5.63 4.98 -19.50
N SER A 116 5.37 6.22 -19.13
CA SER A 116 6.24 7.37 -19.42
C SER A 116 5.99 8.51 -18.42
N LYS A 117 6.70 9.66 -18.54
CA LYS A 117 6.61 10.79 -17.59
C LYS A 117 5.17 11.26 -17.33
N ASN A 118 4.32 11.22 -18.35
CA ASN A 118 2.92 11.66 -18.27
C ASN A 118 1.92 10.53 -18.47
N HIS A 119 2.36 9.28 -18.68
CA HIS A 119 1.46 8.17 -19.00
C HIS A 119 1.62 7.05 -17.99
N ILE A 120 0.50 6.59 -17.45
CA ILE A 120 0.43 5.39 -16.61
C ILE A 120 -0.37 4.31 -17.33
N GLN A 121 -0.10 3.06 -16.99
CA GLN A 121 -0.79 1.89 -17.49
C GLN A 121 -1.53 1.19 -16.34
N TRP A 122 -2.81 0.88 -16.56
CA TRP A 122 -3.69 0.13 -15.70
C TRP A 122 -3.41 -1.37 -15.85
N LEU A 123 -3.00 -1.99 -14.74
CA LEU A 123 -2.77 -3.43 -14.64
C LEU A 123 -3.93 -4.14 -13.93
N GLY A 124 -4.82 -3.39 -13.27
CA GLY A 124 -5.87 -3.95 -12.44
C GLY A 124 -6.88 -4.85 -13.18
N SER A 125 -7.12 -4.61 -14.47
CA SER A 125 -7.98 -5.52 -15.27
C SER A 125 -7.34 -6.90 -15.47
N HIS A 126 -6.01 -6.98 -15.53
CA HIS A 126 -5.31 -8.25 -15.62
C HIS A 126 -5.10 -8.87 -14.23
N ALA A 127 -4.90 -8.04 -13.20
CA ALA A 127 -4.74 -8.49 -11.83
C ALA A 127 -6.01 -9.15 -11.27
N THR A 128 -7.21 -8.59 -11.52
CA THR A 128 -8.47 -9.21 -11.06
C THR A 128 -8.71 -10.57 -11.71
N VAL A 129 -8.45 -10.69 -13.02
CA VAL A 129 -8.59 -11.96 -13.75
C VAL A 129 -7.55 -12.99 -13.28
N GLY A 130 -6.30 -12.57 -13.09
CA GLY A 130 -5.24 -13.46 -12.61
C GLY A 130 -5.44 -13.91 -11.17
N ILE A 131 -5.91 -13.02 -10.29
CA ILE A 131 -6.24 -13.34 -8.90
C ILE A 131 -7.45 -14.27 -8.84
N SER A 132 -8.49 -14.02 -9.65
CA SER A 132 -9.67 -14.87 -9.72
C SER A 132 -9.32 -16.30 -10.17
N GLY A 133 -8.54 -16.44 -11.25
CA GLY A 133 -8.11 -17.77 -11.72
C GLY A 133 -7.22 -18.51 -10.72
N ARG A 134 -6.31 -17.80 -10.04
CA ARG A 134 -5.49 -18.39 -8.98
C ARG A 134 -6.34 -18.80 -7.77
N LEU A 135 -7.32 -17.98 -7.38
CA LEU A 135 -8.23 -18.29 -6.28
C LEU A 135 -9.10 -19.50 -6.61
N GLU A 136 -9.59 -19.61 -7.84
CA GLU A 136 -10.36 -20.75 -8.32
C GLU A 136 -9.51 -22.03 -8.29
N GLY A 137 -8.27 -21.99 -8.81
CA GLY A 137 -7.34 -23.12 -8.74
C GLY A 137 -7.04 -23.55 -7.29
N LEU A 138 -6.76 -22.59 -6.39
CA LEU A 138 -6.54 -22.89 -4.98
C LEU A 138 -7.78 -23.48 -4.30
N THR A 139 -8.98 -23.06 -4.69
CA THR A 139 -10.25 -23.62 -4.18
C THR A 139 -10.42 -25.06 -4.64
N GLN A 140 -10.06 -25.35 -5.89
CA GLN A 140 -10.11 -26.69 -6.47
C GLN A 140 -9.09 -27.62 -5.79
N ASP A 141 -7.88 -27.14 -5.53
CA ASP A 141 -6.85 -27.87 -4.80
C ASP A 141 -7.31 -28.19 -3.36
N LEU A 142 -7.93 -27.23 -2.67
CA LEU A 142 -8.50 -27.45 -1.33
C LEU A 142 -9.59 -28.53 -1.35
N GLN A 143 -10.47 -28.50 -2.35
CA GLN A 143 -11.52 -29.52 -2.49
C GLN A 143 -10.91 -30.91 -2.72
N GLN A 144 -9.92 -31.03 -3.61
CA GLN A 144 -9.27 -32.30 -3.89
C GLN A 144 -8.54 -32.85 -2.66
N LEU A 145 -7.86 -31.99 -1.89
CA LEU A 145 -7.22 -32.39 -0.64
C LEU A 145 -8.24 -32.87 0.39
N GLN A 146 -9.38 -32.20 0.50
CA GLN A 146 -10.46 -32.60 1.41
C GLN A 146 -11.06 -33.97 1.04
N GLU A 147 -11.25 -34.24 -0.25
CA GLU A 147 -11.71 -35.55 -0.73
C GLU A 147 -10.69 -36.66 -0.41
N SER A 148 -9.40 -36.37 -0.61
CA SER A 148 -8.32 -37.29 -0.25
C SER A 148 -8.26 -37.57 1.25
N GLU A 149 -8.45 -36.56 2.10
CA GLU A 149 -8.48 -36.71 3.55
C GLU A 149 -9.64 -37.60 3.98
N GLN A 150 -10.85 -37.35 3.46
CA GLN A 150 -12.02 -38.18 3.74
C GLN A 150 -11.83 -39.64 3.31
N GLN A 151 -11.19 -39.88 2.16
CA GLN A 151 -10.90 -41.22 1.71
C GLN A 151 -9.91 -41.94 2.64
N LEU A 152 -8.89 -41.23 3.11
CA LEU A 152 -7.92 -41.78 4.06
C LEU A 152 -8.58 -42.11 5.40
N ASP A 153 -9.40 -41.21 5.93
CA ASP A 153 -10.16 -41.42 7.17
C ASP A 153 -11.11 -42.62 7.05
N HIS A 154 -11.75 -42.79 5.89
CA HIS A 154 -12.61 -43.94 5.64
C HIS A 154 -11.83 -45.27 5.70
N LEU A 155 -10.67 -45.33 5.03
CA LEU A 155 -9.81 -46.52 5.07
C LEU A 155 -9.27 -46.79 6.47
N LEU A 156 -8.88 -45.74 7.20
CA LEU A 156 -8.41 -45.85 8.57
C LEU A 156 -9.51 -46.37 9.50
N HIS A 157 -10.75 -45.91 9.31
CA HIS A 157 -11.90 -46.40 10.04
C HIS A 157 -12.17 -47.89 9.78
N ILE A 158 -12.14 -48.32 8.52
CA ILE A 158 -12.33 -49.74 8.15
C ILE A 158 -11.25 -50.61 8.81
N CYS A 159 -9.98 -50.27 8.62
CA CYS A 159 -8.87 -51.04 9.19
C CYS A 159 -8.95 -51.10 10.72
N SER A 160 -9.24 -49.97 11.37
CA SER A 160 -9.39 -49.91 12.83
C SER A 160 -10.54 -50.80 13.33
N THR A 161 -11.64 -50.86 12.58
CA THR A 161 -12.80 -51.69 12.91
C THR A 161 -12.49 -53.18 12.71
N GLN A 162 -11.83 -53.54 11.61
CA GLN A 162 -11.39 -54.91 11.36
C GLN A 162 -10.41 -55.40 12.43
N LEU A 163 -9.43 -54.57 12.81
CA LEU A 163 -8.50 -54.90 13.89
C LEU A 163 -9.21 -55.14 15.22
N ARG A 164 -10.22 -54.32 15.55
CA ARG A 164 -11.01 -54.48 16.77
C ARG A 164 -11.79 -55.80 16.77
N LEU A 165 -12.48 -56.11 15.66
CA LEU A 165 -13.24 -57.37 15.52
C LEU A 165 -12.32 -58.59 15.70
N LEU A 166 -11.15 -58.57 15.04
CA LEU A 166 -10.17 -59.66 15.16
C LEU A 166 -9.60 -59.78 16.58
N SER A 167 -9.43 -58.68 17.32
CA SER A 167 -8.97 -58.75 18.72
C SER A 167 -10.05 -59.25 19.67
N GLU A 168 -11.30 -58.82 19.50
CA GLU A 168 -12.43 -59.22 20.35
C GLU A 168 -12.78 -60.72 20.17
N ASP A 169 -12.65 -61.27 18.96
CA ASP A 169 -12.83 -62.71 18.69
C ASP A 169 -11.72 -63.56 19.33
N ALA A 170 -10.48 -63.07 19.33
CA ALA A 170 -9.34 -63.76 19.94
C ALA A 170 -9.43 -63.83 21.47
N ASP A 171 -10.02 -62.81 22.11
CA ASP A 171 -10.26 -62.79 23.55
C ASP A 171 -11.50 -63.62 23.94
N SER A 172 -12.52 -63.67 23.08
CA SER A 172 -13.75 -64.47 23.30
C SER A 172 -13.52 -65.99 23.23
N GLN A 173 -12.51 -66.45 22.49
CA GLN A 173 -12.13 -67.87 22.40
C GLN A 173 -11.20 -68.33 23.54
N ARG A 174 -10.69 -67.41 24.37
CA ARG A 174 -9.63 -67.71 25.34
C ARG A 174 -10.15 -68.09 26.74
N TYR A 175 -11.47 -68.07 26.96
CA TYR A 175 -12.10 -68.48 28.22
C TYR A 175 -13.40 -69.27 27.99
N PRO A 176 -13.43 -70.59 28.27
CA PRO A 176 -14.64 -71.30 28.71
C PRO A 176 -14.86 -71.17 30.23
#